data_AF-R5M2U7-F1
#
_entry.id   AF-R5M2U7-F1
#
_cell.length_a   1.000
_cell.length_b   1.000
_cell.length_c   1.000
_cell.angle_alpha   90.00
_cell.angle_beta   90.00
_cell.angle_gamma   90.00
#
_symmetry.space_group_name_H-M   'P 1'
#
loop_
_entity.id
_entity.type
_entity.pdbx_description
1 polymer ?
#
loop_
_entity_poly.entity_id
_entity_poly.type
_entity_poly.pdbx_seq_one_letter_code
_entity_poly.pdbx_strand_id
1 'polypeptide(L)'
;MEFSIDFDKISEIYGEEVLREMQENMDEVIKNVNYMYMLEFNDVEDIFEREILLFLYDHDTFKDKLNKLIYKLGLNYVEKIENDLSLLESLQ
;
A
#
# COMPACT_ATOMS: atom_id res chain seq x y z
N MET A 1 7.75 -0.16 -14.21
CA MET A 1 6.39 -0.72 -14.20
C MET A 1 5.44 0.46 -14.38
N GLU A 2 4.33 0.30 -15.09
CA GLU A 2 3.35 1.37 -15.27
C GLU A 2 2.27 1.19 -14.21
N PHE A 3 2.43 1.90 -13.09
CA PHE A 3 1.43 1.91 -12.01
C PHE A 3 0.23 2.73 -12.48
N SER A 4 -0.93 2.07 -12.59
CA SER A 4 -2.18 2.69 -13.05
C SER A 4 -3.19 2.70 -11.90
N ILE A 5 -3.84 3.84 -11.67
CA ILE A 5 -4.78 4.06 -10.58
C ILE A 5 -6.15 4.39 -11.16
N ASP A 6 -7.18 3.68 -10.71
CA ASP A 6 -8.58 4.05 -10.97
C ASP A 6 -9.10 5.03 -9.90
N PHE A 7 -8.95 6.33 -10.17
CA PHE A 7 -9.37 7.38 -9.24
C PHE A 7 -10.89 7.41 -8.98
N ASP A 8 -11.71 7.00 -9.95
CA ASP A 8 -13.17 6.99 -9.81
C ASP A 8 -13.57 5.91 -8.78
N LYS A 9 -12.97 4.71 -8.90
CA LYS A 9 -13.14 3.62 -7.94
C LYS A 9 -12.68 4.00 -6.54
N ILE A 10 -11.56 4.72 -6.42
CA ILE A 10 -11.04 5.19 -5.13
C ILE A 10 -12.01 6.17 -4.47
N SER A 11 -12.54 7.14 -5.23
CA SER A 11 -13.52 8.09 -4.70
C SER A 11 -14.79 7.39 -4.23
N GLU A 12 -15.26 6.37 -4.98
CA GLU A 12 -16.46 5.61 -4.62
C GLU A 12 -16.29 4.81 -3.32
N ILE A 13 -15.11 4.21 -3.10
CA ILE A 13 -14.86 3.34 -1.93
C ILE A 13 -14.43 4.14 -0.70
N TYR A 14 -13.51 5.09 -0.85
CA TYR A 14 -12.84 5.79 0.26
C TYR A 14 -13.27 7.26 0.40
N GLY A 15 -14.00 7.79 -0.58
CA GLY A 15 -14.50 9.16 -0.57
C GLY A 15 -13.51 10.18 -1.15
N GLU A 16 -14.08 11.33 -1.51
CA GLU A 16 -13.37 12.47 -2.11
C GLU A 16 -12.26 13.06 -1.22
N GLU A 17 -12.35 12.90 0.11
CA GLU A 17 -11.32 13.37 1.04
C GLU A 17 -10.03 12.55 0.89
N VAL A 18 -10.17 11.21 0.88
CA VAL A 18 -9.04 10.28 0.70
C VAL A 18 -8.42 10.45 -0.68
N LEU A 19 -9.25 10.60 -1.73
CA LEU A 19 -8.78 10.88 -3.08
C LEU A 19 -7.91 12.15 -3.11
N ARG A 20 -8.35 13.21 -2.45
CA ARG A 20 -7.64 14.49 -2.42
C ARG A 20 -6.30 14.37 -1.68
N GLU A 21 -6.30 13.74 -0.50
CA GLU A 21 -5.07 13.52 0.26
C GLU A 21 -4.06 12.69 -0.54
N MET A 22 -4.52 11.66 -1.25
CA MET A 22 -3.69 10.85 -2.15
C MET A 22 -3.09 11.69 -3.29
N GLN A 23 -3.88 12.57 -3.90
CA GLN A 23 -3.40 13.47 -4.96
C GLN A 23 -2.39 14.50 -4.44
N GLU A 24 -2.61 15.03 -3.23
CA GLU A 24 -1.69 15.96 -2.56
C GLU A 24 -0.37 15.31 -2.16
N ASN A 25 -0.38 14.00 -1.86
CA ASN A 25 0.78 13.21 -1.42
C ASN A 25 1.25 12.17 -2.46
N MET A 26 0.94 12.37 -3.74
CA MET A 26 1.18 11.39 -4.81
C MET A 26 2.64 10.93 -4.91
N ASP A 27 3.60 11.82 -4.63
CA ASP A 27 5.02 11.48 -4.61
C ASP A 27 5.36 10.41 -3.55
N GLU A 28 4.76 10.49 -2.36
CA GLU A 28 4.95 9.50 -1.29
C GLU A 28 4.24 8.19 -1.63
N VAL A 29 3.02 8.26 -2.16
CA VAL A 29 2.26 7.09 -2.64
C VAL A 29 3.07 6.32 -3.68
N ILE A 30 3.65 7.00 -4.68
CA ILE A 30 4.49 6.37 -5.71
C ILE A 30 5.73 5.72 -5.09
N LYS A 31 6.38 6.33 -4.10
CA LYS A 31 7.53 5.71 -3.42
C LYS A 31 7.11 4.44 -2.67
N ASN A 32 5.95 4.46 -2.01
CA ASN A 32 5.42 3.33 -1.25
C ASN A 32 5.06 2.15 -2.14
N VAL A 33 4.39 2.42 -3.27
CA VAL A 33 4.09 1.43 -4.31
C VAL A 33 5.37 0.85 -4.91
N ASN A 34 6.35 1.69 -5.26
CA ASN A 34 7.64 1.21 -5.76
C ASN A 34 8.37 0.32 -4.74
N TYR A 35 8.23 0.63 -3.45
CA TYR A 35 8.82 -0.20 -2.41
C TYR A 35 8.17 -1.59 -2.32
N MET A 36 6.86 -1.69 -2.50
CA MET A 36 6.16 -2.99 -2.60
C MET A 36 6.68 -3.81 -3.77
N TYR A 37 6.89 -3.21 -4.96
CA TYR A 37 7.52 -3.93 -6.06
C TYR A 37 8.95 -4.37 -5.77
N MET A 38 9.74 -3.54 -5.06
CA MET A 38 11.09 -3.91 -4.63
C MET A 38 11.13 -5.07 -3.64
N LEU A 39 10.02 -5.29 -2.92
CA LEU A 39 9.78 -6.41 -2.02
C LEU A 39 9.17 -7.64 -2.73
N GLU A 40 9.13 -7.64 -4.06
CA GLU A 40 8.68 -8.77 -4.88
C GLU A 40 7.21 -9.18 -4.64
N PHE A 41 6.36 -8.24 -4.22
CA PHE A 41 4.91 -8.43 -4.26
C PHE A 41 4.43 -8.54 -5.71
N ASN A 42 3.52 -9.48 -5.97
CA ASN A 42 3.03 -9.82 -7.31
C ASN A 42 1.85 -8.97 -7.74
N ASP A 43 0.97 -8.59 -6.81
CA ASP A 43 -0.28 -7.86 -7.08
C ASP A 43 -0.36 -6.55 -6.28
N VAL A 44 0.61 -5.66 -6.52
CA VAL A 44 0.74 -4.39 -5.78
C VAL A 44 -0.45 -3.47 -6.03
N GLU A 45 -1.00 -3.50 -7.24
CA GLU A 45 -2.17 -2.71 -7.62
C GLU A 45 -3.42 -3.13 -6.82
N ASP A 46 -3.74 -4.43 -6.72
CA ASP A 46 -4.89 -4.89 -5.89
C ASP A 46 -4.67 -4.55 -4.42
N ILE A 47 -3.45 -4.75 -3.89
CA ILE A 47 -3.11 -4.40 -2.51
C ILE A 47 -3.30 -2.90 -2.30
N PHE A 48 -2.78 -2.07 -3.21
CA PHE A 48 -2.90 -0.62 -3.12
C PHE A 48 -4.37 -0.20 -3.08
N GLU A 49 -5.19 -0.66 -4.03
CA GLU A 49 -6.60 -0.28 -4.12
C GLU A 49 -7.40 -0.69 -2.87
N ARG A 50 -6.98 -1.76 -2.17
CA ARG A 50 -7.67 -2.28 -0.99
C ARG A 50 -7.13 -1.75 0.34
N GLU A 51 -5.90 -1.22 0.34
CA GLU A 51 -5.20 -0.78 1.54
C GLU A 51 -4.71 0.68 1.42
N ILE A 52 -5.42 1.52 0.66
CA ILE A 52 -4.99 2.90 0.30
C ILE A 52 -4.51 3.71 1.49
N LEU A 53 -5.20 3.64 2.62
CA LEU A 53 -4.87 4.42 3.82
C LEU A 53 -3.44 4.13 4.32
N LEU A 54 -2.95 2.91 4.15
CA LEU A 54 -1.57 2.56 4.47
C LEU A 54 -0.58 3.29 3.55
N PHE A 55 -0.92 3.48 2.27
CA PHE A 55 -0.04 4.12 1.29
C PHE A 55 0.00 5.65 1.41
N LEU A 56 -0.89 6.26 2.19
CA LEU A 56 -0.90 7.71 2.45
C LEU A 56 0.13 8.14 3.50
N TYR A 57 0.71 7.20 4.25
CA TYR A 57 1.84 7.50 5.12
C TYR A 57 3.05 8.01 4.33
N ASP A 58 3.84 8.89 4.95
CA ASP A 58 5.16 9.24 4.42
C ASP A 58 6.02 7.98 4.24
N HIS A 59 6.95 8.04 3.30
CA HIS A 59 7.70 6.86 2.87
C HIS A 59 8.51 6.18 3.98
N ASP A 60 9.05 6.95 4.92
CA ASP A 60 9.83 6.39 6.02
C ASP A 60 8.93 5.67 7.02
N THR A 61 7.77 6.25 7.35
CA THR A 61 6.75 5.61 8.21
C THR A 61 6.19 4.34 7.57
N PHE A 62 5.84 4.38 6.28
CA PHE A 62 5.37 3.22 5.52
C PHE A 62 6.38 2.07 5.60
N LYS A 63 7.64 2.35 5.28
CA LYS A 63 8.74 1.37 5.31
C LYS A 63 8.96 0.79 6.69
N ASP A 64 8.96 1.60 7.74
CA ASP A 64 9.17 1.12 9.09
C ASP A 64 8.05 0.15 9.53
N LYS A 65 6.78 0.52 9.30
CA LYS A 65 5.61 -0.33 9.58
C LYS A 65 5.69 -1.65 8.83
N LEU A 66 5.88 -1.60 7.51
CA LEU A 66 5.92 -2.78 6.66
C LEU A 66 7.11 -3.70 6.99
N ASN A 67 8.31 -3.15 7.19
CA ASN A 67 9.49 -3.95 7.54
C ASN A 67 9.34 -4.65 8.90
N LYS A 68 8.71 -4.00 9.87
CA LYS A 68 8.40 -4.64 11.17
C LYS A 68 7.43 -5.81 10.98
N LEU A 69 6.45 -5.70 10.10
CA LEU A 69 5.56 -6.80 9.75
C LEU A 69 6.34 -7.93 9.06
N ILE A 70 7.12 -7.61 8.01
CA ILE A 70 7.94 -8.58 7.27
C ILE A 70 8.87 -9.35 8.21
N TYR A 71 9.54 -8.64 9.13
CA TYR A 71 10.41 -9.26 10.13
C TYR A 71 9.66 -10.29 11.00
N LYS A 72 8.41 -10.00 11.40
CA LYS A 72 7.56 -10.93 12.16
C LYS A 72 7.09 -12.11 11.32
N LEU A 73 6.81 -11.91 10.03
CA LEU A 73 6.27 -12.93 9.14
C LEU A 73 7.35 -13.90 8.62
N GLY A 74 8.59 -13.45 8.52
CA GLY A 74 9.73 -14.24 8.04
C GLY A 74 9.72 -14.42 6.51
N LEU A 75 10.38 -15.47 6.03
CA LEU A 75 10.69 -15.67 4.60
C LEU A 75 9.46 -15.68 3.66
N ASN A 76 8.30 -16.11 4.13
CA ASN A 76 7.09 -16.23 3.30
C ASN A 76 6.16 -15.01 3.46
N TYR A 77 6.71 -13.81 3.70
CA TYR A 77 5.92 -12.62 3.98
C TYR A 77 5.01 -12.23 2.81
N VAL A 78 5.48 -12.33 1.57
CA VAL A 78 4.69 -12.01 0.36
C VAL A 78 3.45 -12.89 0.31
N GLU A 79 3.62 -14.21 0.31
CA GLU A 79 2.52 -15.19 0.29
C GLU A 79 1.54 -14.96 1.45
N LYS A 80 2.03 -14.67 2.66
CA LYS A 80 1.16 -14.45 3.82
C LYS A 80 0.33 -13.20 3.70
N ILE A 81 0.93 -12.10 3.24
CA ILE A 81 0.23 -10.83 3.08
C ILE A 81 -0.75 -10.91 1.92
N GLU A 82 -0.36 -11.44 0.75
CA GLU A 82 -1.26 -11.56 -0.42
C GLU A 82 -2.48 -12.45 -0.12
N ASN A 83 -2.33 -13.48 0.72
CA ASN A 83 -3.46 -14.32 1.15
C ASN A 83 -4.31 -13.72 2.27
N ASP A 84 -3.80 -12.73 3.02
CA ASP A 84 -4.46 -12.13 4.16
C ASP A 84 -4.08 -10.64 4.33
N LEU A 85 -4.80 -9.77 3.60
CA LEU A 85 -4.60 -8.32 3.68
C LEU A 85 -4.93 -7.71 5.04
N SER A 86 -5.65 -8.43 5.93
CA SER A 86 -5.91 -7.93 7.29
C SER A 86 -4.62 -7.74 8.10
N LEU A 87 -3.53 -8.38 7.67
CA LEU A 87 -2.19 -8.13 8.21
C LEU A 87 -1.72 -6.69 7.96
N LEU A 88 -2.14 -6.08 6.84
CA LEU A 88 -1.85 -4.68 6.48
C LEU A 88 -2.80 -3.71 7.20
N GLU A 89 -4.07 -4.06 7.39
CA GLU A 89 -5.01 -3.25 8.18
C GLU A 89 -4.45 -2.93 9.58
N SER A 90 -3.72 -3.88 10.19
CA SER A 90 -3.08 -3.69 11.51
C SER A 90 -1.96 -2.64 11.55
N LEU A 91 -1.54 -2.14 10.38
CA LEU A 91 -0.51 -1.12 10.23
C LEU A 91 -1.10 0.28 10.08
N GLN A 92 -2.40 0.41 9.85
CA GLN A 92 -3.08 1.71 9.71
C GLN A 92 -3.26 2.37 11.08
#